data_AF-A0A3B4XXR3-F1
#
_entry.id   AF-A0A3B4XXR3-F1
#
_cell.length_a   1.000
_cell.length_b   1.000
_cell.length_c   1.000
_cell.angle_alpha   90.00
_cell.angle_beta   90.00
_cell.angle_gamma   90.00
#
_symmetry.space_group_name_H-M   'P 1'
#
loop_
_entity.id
_entity.type
_entity.pdbx_description
1 polymer ?
#
loop_
_entity_poly.entity_id
_entity_poly.type
_entity_poly.pdbx_seq_one_letter_code
_entity_poly.pdbx_strand_id
1 'polypeptide(L)'
;MFYHLQSERVETYQLFEEGHEAYLRTGPQYDFDHYRQLVHEITQAFCGISKEVLEIKGRLHHEFDRPDLSEHIEKLQSKEKQKLELTAKLQLARQRAQDHPEDEGCQEKIQEIKQEIIKNKEALSEIMQDFKYDSEECD
;
A
#
# COMPACT_ATOMS: atom_id res chain seq x y z
N MET A 1 -4.83 -17.08 -7.17
CA MET A 1 -4.45 -16.89 -5.75
C MET A 1 -3.61 -15.62 -5.59
N PHE A 2 -2.39 -15.54 -6.13
CA PHE A 2 -1.54 -14.33 -6.04
C PHE A 2 -2.23 -13.04 -6.52
N TYR A 3 -2.77 -12.99 -7.74
CA TYR A 3 -3.46 -11.80 -8.24
C TYR A 3 -4.73 -11.43 -7.46
N HIS A 4 -5.37 -12.40 -6.79
CA HIS A 4 -6.51 -12.13 -5.94
C HIS A 4 -6.08 -11.37 -4.68
N LEU A 5 -4.99 -11.81 -4.04
CA LEU A 5 -4.37 -11.10 -2.90
C LEU A 5 -3.94 -9.67 -3.28
N GLN A 6 -3.50 -9.45 -4.53
CA GLN A 6 -3.20 -8.09 -5.00
C GLN A 6 -4.46 -7.24 -5.19
N SER A 7 -5.56 -7.81 -5.67
CA SER A 7 -6.87 -7.11 -5.72
C SER A 7 -7.33 -6.72 -4.31
N GLU A 8 -7.29 -7.66 -3.37
CA GLU A 8 -7.66 -7.42 -1.97
C GLU A 8 -6.78 -6.33 -1.34
N ARG A 9 -5.48 -6.30 -1.67
CA ARG A 9 -4.56 -5.24 -1.24
C ARG A 9 -5.00 -3.87 -1.75
N VAL A 10 -5.38 -3.77 -3.02
CA VAL A 10 -5.88 -2.52 -3.62
C VAL A 10 -7.17 -2.06 -2.95
N GLU A 11 -8.11 -2.97 -2.71
CA GLU A 11 -9.36 -2.69 -1.99
C GLU A 11 -9.08 -2.22 -0.55
N THR A 12 -8.13 -2.84 0.15
CA THR A 12 -7.69 -2.43 1.49
C THR A 12 -7.12 -1.01 1.50
N TYR A 13 -6.31 -0.64 0.51
CA TYR A 13 -5.83 0.75 0.36
C TYR A 13 -6.98 1.74 0.12
N GLN A 14 -7.98 1.35 -0.68
CA GLN A 14 -9.14 2.20 -0.96
C GLN A 14 -9.95 2.45 0.31
N LEU A 15 -10.26 1.39 1.07
CA LEU A 15 -10.96 1.50 2.36
C LEU A 15 -10.18 2.38 3.35
N PHE A 16 -8.85 2.25 3.37
CA PHE A 16 -8.02 3.07 4.25
C PHE A 16 -8.06 4.56 3.90
N GLU A 17 -8.04 4.89 2.60
CA GLU A 17 -8.17 6.27 2.13
C GLU A 17 -9.56 6.83 2.43
N GLU A 18 -10.63 6.11 2.07
CA GLU A 18 -12.01 6.52 2.30
C GLU A 18 -12.30 6.76 3.79
N GLY A 19 -11.81 5.87 4.65
CA GLY A 19 -11.99 6.02 6.09
C GLY A 19 -11.17 7.17 6.69
N HIS A 20 -9.99 7.48 6.14
CA HIS A 20 -9.27 8.69 6.54
C HIS A 20 -9.97 9.97 6.08
N GLU A 21 -10.53 9.99 4.87
CA GLU A 21 -11.36 11.13 4.43
C GLU A 21 -12.59 11.31 5.33
N ALA A 22 -13.25 10.22 5.72
CA ALA A 22 -14.36 10.27 6.67
C ALA A 22 -13.92 10.83 8.03
N TYR A 23 -12.76 10.37 8.53
CA TYR A 23 -12.15 10.90 9.76
C TYR A 23 -11.88 12.41 9.66
N LEU A 24 -11.27 12.90 8.57
CA LEU A 24 -10.99 14.33 8.41
C LEU A 24 -12.26 15.19 8.41
N ARG A 25 -13.38 14.69 7.87
CA ARG A 25 -14.68 15.40 7.87
C ARG A 25 -15.27 15.59 9.27
N THR A 26 -14.80 14.85 10.28
CA THR A 26 -15.22 15.05 11.68
C THR A 26 -14.48 16.19 12.39
N GLY A 27 -13.47 16.79 11.74
CA GLY A 27 -12.73 17.91 12.29
C GLY A 27 -13.60 19.15 12.58
N PRO A 28 -13.23 19.99 13.57
CA PRO A 28 -12.04 19.87 14.41
C PRO A 28 -12.20 18.87 15.57
N GLN A 29 -13.40 18.34 15.80
CA GLN A 29 -13.67 17.37 16.88
C GLN A 29 -13.55 15.94 16.34
N TYR A 30 -12.32 15.58 16.00
CA TYR A 30 -11.99 14.32 15.37
C TYR A 30 -12.51 13.09 16.10
N ASP A 31 -13.14 12.18 15.35
CA ASP A 31 -13.56 10.86 15.85
C ASP A 31 -12.39 9.86 15.82
N PHE A 32 -11.46 10.07 16.75
CA PHE A 32 -10.22 9.28 16.81
C PHE A 32 -10.47 7.81 17.16
N ASP A 33 -11.49 7.51 17.97
CA ASP A 33 -11.77 6.14 18.40
C ASP A 33 -12.22 5.26 17.22
N HIS A 34 -13.14 5.75 16.38
CA HIS A 34 -13.56 5.02 15.18
C HIS A 34 -12.42 4.90 14.16
N TYR A 35 -11.65 5.97 13.94
CA TYR A 35 -10.54 5.93 13.00
C TYR A 35 -9.42 4.98 13.46
N ARG A 36 -9.11 4.96 14.76
CA ARG A 36 -8.15 4.01 15.34
C ARG A 36 -8.58 2.56 15.15
N GLN A 37 -9.88 2.28 15.35
CA GLN A 37 -10.41 0.94 15.13
C GLN A 37 -10.28 0.53 13.65
N LEU A 38 -10.61 1.42 12.72
CA LEU A 38 -10.40 1.18 11.29
C LEU A 38 -8.92 0.91 10.97
N VAL A 39 -7.99 1.73 11.48
CA VAL A 39 -6.55 1.53 11.25
C VAL A 39 -6.10 0.15 11.73
N HIS A 40 -6.64 -0.33 12.86
CA HIS A 40 -6.35 -1.67 13.36
C HIS A 40 -6.81 -2.77 12.39
N GLU A 41 -8.04 -2.68 11.90
CA GLU A 41 -8.61 -3.64 10.93
C GLU A 41 -7.84 -3.64 9.61
N ILE A 42 -7.54 -2.45 9.08
CA ILE A 42 -6.70 -2.28 7.88
C ILE A 42 -5.30 -2.88 8.07
N THR A 43 -4.69 -2.67 9.24
CA THR A 43 -3.38 -3.25 9.56
C THR A 43 -3.45 -4.78 9.56
N GLN A 44 -4.49 -5.36 10.15
CA GLN A 44 -4.69 -6.82 10.14
C GLN A 44 -4.85 -7.35 8.71
N ALA A 45 -5.64 -6.68 7.86
CA ALA A 45 -5.80 -7.05 6.45
C ALA A 45 -4.45 -7.05 5.71
N PHE A 46 -3.69 -5.96 5.80
CA PHE A 46 -2.36 -5.90 5.16
C PHE A 46 -1.40 -6.97 5.70
N CYS A 47 -1.43 -7.28 7.00
CA CYS A 47 -0.63 -8.35 7.59
C CYS A 47 -1.02 -9.72 7.05
N GLY A 48 -2.33 -10.01 6.94
CA GLY A 48 -2.85 -11.25 6.37
C GLY A 48 -2.38 -11.45 4.92
N ILE A 49 -2.64 -10.46 4.06
CA ILE A 49 -2.22 -10.48 2.66
C ILE A 49 -0.70 -10.66 2.55
N SER A 50 0.09 -9.93 3.34
CA SER A 50 1.55 -10.00 3.29
C SER A 50 2.08 -11.37 3.71
N LYS A 51 1.44 -12.00 4.70
CA LYS A 51 1.78 -13.37 5.12
C LYS A 51 1.55 -14.36 3.99
N GLU A 52 0.38 -14.35 3.38
CA GLU A 52 0.05 -15.28 2.28
C GLU A 52 0.96 -15.09 1.06
N VAL A 53 1.30 -13.84 0.72
CA VAL A 53 2.25 -13.56 -0.37
C VAL A 53 3.66 -14.06 -0.04
N LEU A 54 4.11 -13.97 1.22
CA LEU A 54 5.40 -14.54 1.64
C LEU A 54 5.40 -16.07 1.61
N GLU A 55 4.25 -16.71 1.89
CA GLU A 55 4.09 -18.15 1.71
C GLU A 55 4.20 -18.53 0.22
N ILE A 56 3.56 -17.78 -0.68
CA ILE A 56 3.69 -17.97 -2.14
C ILE A 56 5.17 -17.84 -2.57
N LYS A 57 5.86 -16.80 -2.10
CA LYS A 57 7.29 -16.61 -2.36
C LYS A 57 8.12 -17.83 -1.95
N GLY A 58 7.91 -18.34 -0.74
CA GLY A 58 8.62 -19.51 -0.23
C GLY A 58 8.38 -20.75 -1.10
N ARG A 59 7.14 -20.97 -1.53
CA ARG A 59 6.81 -22.10 -2.41
C ARG A 59 7.46 -21.96 -3.78
N LEU A 60 7.46 -20.77 -4.38
CA LEU A 60 8.14 -20.52 -5.66
C LEU A 60 9.63 -20.86 -5.57
N HIS A 61 10.29 -20.44 -4.50
CA HIS A 61 11.71 -20.66 -4.31
C HIS A 61 12.06 -22.13 -3.97
N HIS A 62 11.24 -22.83 -3.18
CA HIS A 62 11.61 -24.14 -2.63
C HIS A 62 10.88 -25.34 -3.24
N GLU A 63 9.63 -25.16 -3.67
CA GLU A 63 8.80 -26.25 -4.21
C GLU A 63 8.79 -26.27 -5.74
N PHE A 64 8.84 -25.09 -6.36
CA PHE A 64 8.69 -24.95 -7.81
C PHE A 64 9.99 -24.63 -8.56
N ASP A 65 11.11 -24.45 -7.83
CA ASP A 65 12.43 -24.10 -8.40
C ASP A 65 12.38 -22.84 -9.31
N ARG A 66 11.59 -21.85 -8.88
CA ARG A 66 11.39 -20.54 -9.55
C ARG A 66 11.91 -19.40 -8.67
N PRO A 67 13.24 -19.29 -8.44
CA PRO A 67 13.81 -18.21 -7.64
C PRO A 67 13.63 -16.83 -8.28
N ASP A 68 13.53 -16.77 -9.60
CA ASP A 68 13.20 -15.59 -10.41
C ASP A 68 11.85 -14.97 -9.99
N LEU A 69 10.78 -15.79 -9.96
CA LEU A 69 9.46 -15.34 -9.53
C LEU A 69 9.43 -14.96 -8.04
N SER A 70 10.21 -15.65 -7.21
CA SER A 70 10.38 -15.29 -5.79
C SER A 70 11.05 -13.92 -5.62
N GLU A 71 12.03 -13.56 -6.46
CA GLU A 71 12.70 -12.26 -6.42
C GLU A 71 11.73 -11.12 -6.76
N HIS A 72 10.86 -11.32 -7.76
CA HIS A 72 9.80 -10.36 -8.09
C HIS A 72 8.85 -10.13 -6.90
N ILE A 73 8.45 -11.19 -6.19
CA ILE A 73 7.60 -11.04 -5.00
C ILE A 73 8.33 -10.27 -3.88
N GLU A 74 9.63 -10.48 -3.69
CA GLU A 74 10.42 -9.72 -2.71
C GLU A 74 10.44 -8.21 -3.07
N LYS A 75 10.72 -7.88 -4.34
CA LYS A 75 10.69 -6.50 -4.84
C LYS A 75 9.30 -5.87 -4.65
N LEU A 76 8.24 -6.63 -4.96
CA LEU A 76 6.86 -6.21 -4.80
C LEU A 76 6.53 -5.88 -3.34
N GLN A 77 6.88 -6.76 -2.39
CA GLN A 77 6.64 -6.52 -0.96
C GLN A 77 7.38 -5.29 -0.43
N SER A 78 8.62 -5.08 -0.88
CA SER A 78 9.38 -3.88 -0.53
C SER A 78 8.70 -2.60 -1.02
N LYS A 79 8.21 -2.61 -2.28
CA LYS A 79 7.50 -1.46 -2.86
C LYS A 79 6.14 -1.23 -2.21
N GLU A 80 5.42 -2.28 -1.85
CA GLU A 80 4.15 -2.17 -1.13
C GLU A 80 4.33 -1.63 0.28
N LYS A 81 5.38 -2.04 0.99
CA LYS A 81 5.74 -1.43 2.29
C LYS A 81 6.00 0.07 2.13
N GLN A 82 6.81 0.45 1.13
CA GLN A 82 7.09 1.86 0.84
C GLN A 82 5.80 2.64 0.53
N LYS A 83 4.88 2.06 -0.24
CA LYS A 83 3.58 2.66 -0.55
C LYS A 83 2.75 2.92 0.71
N LEU A 84 2.65 1.93 1.61
CA LEU A 84 1.93 2.08 2.87
C LEU A 84 2.51 3.19 3.75
N GLU A 85 3.84 3.28 3.84
CA GLU A 85 4.53 4.36 4.56
C GLU A 85 4.23 5.74 3.94
N LEU A 86 4.22 5.85 2.60
CA LEU A 86 3.87 7.08 1.91
C LEU A 86 2.39 7.45 2.09
N THR A 87 1.47 6.48 2.09
CA THR A 87 0.05 6.70 2.37
C THR A 87 -0.14 7.25 3.78
N ALA A 88 0.51 6.68 4.79
CA ALA A 88 0.44 7.21 6.16
C ALA A 88 1.01 8.64 6.26
N LYS A 89 2.15 8.92 5.59
CA LYS A 89 2.71 10.28 5.51
C LYS A 89 1.75 11.27 4.84
N LEU A 90 1.07 10.85 3.77
CA LEU A 90 0.09 11.67 3.07
C LEU A 90 -1.10 12.00 3.96
N GLN A 91 -1.60 11.02 4.72
CA GLN A 91 -2.70 11.21 5.67
C GLN A 91 -2.33 12.26 6.74
N LEU A 92 -1.16 12.13 7.36
CA LEU A 92 -0.65 13.10 8.33
C LEU A 92 -0.47 14.50 7.73
N ALA A 93 0.04 14.59 6.49
CA ALA A 93 0.21 15.87 5.79
C ALA A 93 -1.14 16.54 5.50
N ARG A 94 -2.15 15.77 5.09
CA ARG A 94 -3.52 16.27 4.87
C ARG A 94 -4.17 16.76 6.15
N GLN A 95 -4.05 16.00 7.24
CA GLN A 95 -4.59 16.43 8.53
C GLN A 95 -3.92 17.73 8.98
N ARG A 96 -2.58 17.84 8.87
CA ARG A 96 -1.86 19.07 9.21
C ARG A 96 -2.31 20.26 8.36
N ALA A 97 -2.54 20.08 7.06
CA ALA A 97 -3.03 21.14 6.20
C ALA A 97 -4.44 21.62 6.60
N GLN A 98 -5.26 20.75 7.19
CA GLN A 98 -6.58 21.09 7.69
C GLN A 98 -6.51 21.78 9.06
N ASP A 99 -5.63 21.30 9.96
CA ASP A 99 -5.45 21.84 11.32
C ASP A 99 -4.68 23.17 11.33
N HIS A 100 -3.82 23.40 10.34
CA HIS A 100 -2.93 24.56 10.20
C HIS A 100 -2.99 25.13 8.78
N PRO A 101 -4.10 25.77 8.37
CA PRO A 101 -4.24 26.33 7.03
C PRO A 101 -3.24 27.47 6.72
N GLU A 102 -2.63 28.06 7.73
CA GLU A 102 -1.57 29.07 7.61
C GLU A 102 -0.20 28.49 7.22
N ASP A 103 -0.01 27.17 7.31
CA ASP A 103 1.23 26.50 6.92
C ASP A 103 1.27 26.29 5.39
N GLU A 104 1.76 27.31 4.67
CA GLU A 104 1.86 27.33 3.20
C GLU A 104 2.64 26.12 2.63
N GLY A 105 3.59 25.56 3.40
CA GLY A 105 4.40 24.41 2.98
C GLY A 105 3.65 23.06 3.01
N CYS A 106 2.47 23.00 3.62
CA CYS A 106 1.69 21.76 3.68
C CYS A 106 1.19 21.30 2.30
N GLN A 107 0.80 22.24 1.43
CA GLN A 107 0.31 21.90 0.09
C GLN A 107 1.42 21.33 -0.80
N GLU A 108 2.60 21.94 -0.78
CA GLU A 108 3.77 21.45 -1.52
C GLU A 108 4.13 20.02 -1.08
N LYS A 109 4.21 19.79 0.23
CA LYS A 109 4.50 18.47 0.80
C LYS A 109 3.47 17.40 0.41
N ILE A 110 2.18 17.76 0.37
CA ILE A 110 1.12 16.85 -0.10
C ILE A 110 1.36 16.47 -1.57
N GLN A 111 1.73 17.43 -2.42
CA GLN A 111 1.99 17.16 -3.84
C GLN A 111 3.24 16.30 -4.04
N GLU A 112 4.31 16.57 -3.29
CA GLU A 112 5.53 15.74 -3.32
C GLU A 112 5.23 14.28 -2.96
N ILE A 113 4.55 14.04 -1.84
CA ILE A 113 4.20 12.69 -1.41
C ILE A 113 3.29 12.00 -2.43
N LYS A 114 2.33 12.71 -3.02
CA LYS A 114 1.48 12.17 -4.10
C LYS A 114 2.31 11.74 -5.31
N GLN A 115 3.29 12.54 -5.72
CA GLN A 115 4.20 12.19 -6.83
C GLN A 115 5.04 10.95 -6.48
N GLU A 116 5.54 10.84 -5.24
CA GLU A 116 6.25 9.64 -4.79
C GLU A 116 5.37 8.40 -4.82
N ILE A 117 4.10 8.51 -4.42
CA ILE A 117 3.12 7.41 -4.50
C ILE A 117 2.87 7.00 -5.96
N ILE A 118 2.74 7.97 -6.89
CA ILE A 118 2.55 7.68 -8.31
C ILE A 118 3.72 6.88 -8.86
N LYS A 119 4.96 7.36 -8.63
CA LYS A 119 6.18 6.65 -9.07
C LYS A 119 6.29 5.26 -8.45
N ASN A 120 5.91 5.11 -7.18
CA ASN A 120 5.91 3.80 -6.52
C ASN A 120 4.86 2.86 -7.16
N LYS A 121 3.66 3.35 -7.49
CA LYS A 121 2.63 2.56 -8.20
C LYS A 121 3.06 2.15 -9.62
N GLU A 122 3.77 3.01 -10.32
CA GLU A 122 4.37 2.68 -11.63
C GLU A 122 5.36 1.51 -11.47
N ALA A 123 6.28 1.60 -10.52
CA ALA A 123 7.23 0.52 -10.23
C ALA A 123 6.54 -0.78 -9.79
N LEU A 124 5.46 -0.70 -9.00
CA LEU A 124 4.64 -1.88 -8.65
C LEU A 124 4.01 -2.51 -9.90
N SER A 125 3.54 -1.69 -10.83
CA SER A 125 2.90 -2.16 -12.06
C SER A 125 3.90 -2.85 -12.98
N GLU A 126 5.12 -2.33 -13.08
CA GLU A 126 6.25 -2.93 -13.79
C GLU A 126 6.60 -4.31 -13.20
N ILE A 127 6.81 -4.40 -11.88
CA ILE A 127 7.09 -5.68 -11.21
C ILE A 127 5.98 -6.72 -11.44
N MET A 128 4.71 -6.28 -11.43
CA MET A 128 3.56 -7.16 -11.70
C MET A 128 3.51 -7.65 -13.15
N GLN A 129 3.96 -6.83 -14.10
CA GLN A 129 4.07 -7.21 -15.51
C GLN A 129 5.22 -8.20 -15.72
N ASP A 130 6.39 -7.93 -15.13
CA ASP A 130 7.55 -8.83 -15.19
C ASP A 130 7.23 -10.20 -14.56
N PHE A 131 6.62 -10.20 -13.37
CA PHE A 131 6.17 -11.43 -12.72
C PHE A 131 5.21 -12.22 -13.62
N LYS A 132 4.27 -11.54 -14.29
CA LYS A 132 3.33 -12.18 -15.19
C LYS A 132 4.05 -12.82 -16.37
N TYR A 133 4.92 -12.06 -17.03
CA TYR A 133 5.67 -12.51 -18.19
C TYR A 133 6.52 -13.74 -17.86
N ASP A 134 7.34 -13.65 -16.80
CA ASP A 134 8.19 -14.76 -16.37
C ASP A 134 7.36 -15.98 -15.93
N SER A 135 6.16 -15.77 -15.35
CA SER A 135 5.29 -16.89 -14.96
C SER A 135 4.66 -17.63 -16.14
N GLU A 136 4.55 -16.98 -17.30
CA GLU A 136 4.01 -17.53 -18.54
C GLU A 136 5.12 -18.14 -19.43
N GLU A 137 6.37 -17.72 -19.26
CA GLU A 137 7.55 -18.39 -19.82
C GLU A 137 7.76 -19.74 -19.10
N CYS A 138 7.07 -20.76 -19.62
CA CYS A 138 7.43 -22.16 -19.40
C CYS A 138 8.40 -22.58 -20.50
N ASP A 139 9.68 -22.71 -20.19
CA ASP A 139 10.62 -23.52 -20.99
C ASP A 139 10.26 -25.01 -20.91
#